data_AF-A0A031I880-F1
#
_entry.id   AF-A0A031I880-F1
#
_cell.length_a   1.000
_cell.length_b   1.000
_cell.length_c   1.000
_cell.angle_alpha   90.00
_cell.angle_beta   90.00
_cell.angle_gamma   90.00
#
_symmetry.space_group_name_H-M   'P 1'
#
loop_
_entity.id
_entity.type
_entity.pdbx_description
1 polymer ?
#
loop_
_entity_poly.entity_id
_entity_poly.type
_entity_poly.pdbx_seq_one_letter_code
_entity_poly.pdbx_strand_id
1 'polypeptide(L)'
;MAWLNAVPKPDPNSARGKSEAAQTKLTRLEDMKRHKITPQMPPNPAPHIVDRLIEMGITEAAGMGAAPLSWREIVAWQEGTCVRLAPWEARLIRTLSKAYLTESRLAESENHPAPWHSGPDRRAVETEQARLEAVLG
;
A
#
# COMPACT_ATOMS: atom_id res chain seq x y z
N MET A 1 -4.15 1.55 0.86
CA MET A 1 -3.55 2.04 -0.40
C MET A 1 -2.08 1.63 -0.53
N ALA A 2 -1.22 1.86 0.47
CA ALA A 2 0.21 1.54 0.39
C ALA A 2 0.53 0.11 -0.09
N TRP A 3 -0.17 -0.90 0.45
CA TRP A 3 -0.02 -2.30 0.03
C TRP A 3 -0.26 -2.53 -1.48
N LEU A 4 -1.27 -1.86 -2.05
CA LEU A 4 -1.60 -1.96 -3.48
C LEU A 4 -0.53 -1.32 -4.37
N ASN A 5 0.10 -0.26 -3.88
CA ASN A 5 1.12 0.51 -4.60
C ASN A 5 2.52 -0.09 -4.46
N ALA A 6 2.73 -1.06 -3.57
CA ALA A 6 4.01 -1.71 -3.37
C ALA A 6 4.31 -2.72 -4.49
N VAL A 7 5.59 -2.80 -4.86
CA VAL A 7 6.14 -3.84 -5.75
C VAL A 7 6.63 -4.98 -4.85
N PRO A 8 6.01 -6.16 -4.90
CA PRO A 8 6.45 -7.33 -4.13
C PRO A 8 7.88 -7.72 -4.51
N LYS A 9 8.72 -7.95 -3.51
CA LYS A 9 10.08 -8.47 -3.65
C LYS A 9 10.12 -9.87 -3.00
N PRO A 10 10.63 -10.87 -3.71
CA PRO A 10 10.82 -12.21 -3.14
C PRO A 10 11.83 -12.16 -2.00
N ASP A 11 11.76 -13.12 -1.08
CA ASP A 11 12.76 -13.27 -0.01
C ASP A 11 14.15 -13.45 -0.61
N PRO A 12 15.14 -12.60 -0.29
CA PRO A 12 16.51 -12.70 -0.82
C PRO A 12 17.19 -14.05 -0.52
N ASN A 13 16.76 -14.75 0.53
CA ASN A 13 17.33 -16.06 0.90
C ASN A 13 16.75 -17.23 0.09
N SER A 14 15.58 -17.04 -0.53
CA SER A 14 14.90 -18.07 -1.33
C SER A 14 15.64 -18.35 -2.65
N ALA A 15 15.48 -19.56 -3.19
CA ALA A 15 16.04 -19.92 -4.51
C ALA A 15 15.53 -18.99 -5.63
N ARG A 16 14.29 -18.51 -5.48
CA ARG A 16 13.67 -17.53 -6.37
C ARG A 16 14.34 -16.16 -6.25
N GLY A 17 14.50 -15.63 -5.03
CA GLY A 17 15.17 -14.35 -4.80
C GLY A 17 16.63 -14.29 -5.28
N LYS A 18 17.31 -15.44 -5.35
CA LYS A 18 18.68 -15.55 -5.89
C LYS A 18 18.75 -15.60 -7.42
N SER A 19 17.67 -16.02 -8.11
CA SER A 19 17.63 -16.19 -9.56
C SER A 19 16.88 -15.07 -10.29
N GLU A 20 16.02 -14.32 -9.59
CA GLU A 20 15.18 -13.27 -10.16
C GLU A 20 15.90 -11.92 -10.28
N ALA A 21 16.81 -11.80 -11.24
CA ALA A 21 17.42 -10.50 -11.58
C ALA A 21 16.51 -9.58 -12.41
N ALA A 22 15.34 -10.04 -12.91
CA ALA A 22 14.60 -9.30 -13.93
C ALA A 22 13.09 -9.56 -14.04
N GLN A 23 12.37 -9.93 -12.98
CA GLN A 23 10.90 -9.97 -13.08
C GLN A 23 10.30 -8.56 -13.19
N THR A 24 9.19 -8.47 -13.94
CA THR A 24 8.48 -7.22 -14.20
C THR A 24 8.06 -6.58 -12.89
N LYS A 25 8.55 -5.36 -12.63
CA LYS A 25 8.31 -4.58 -11.41
C LYS A 25 6.87 -4.03 -11.38
N LEU A 26 5.89 -4.93 -11.35
CA LEU A 26 4.49 -4.57 -11.25
C LEU A 26 4.13 -4.34 -9.80
N THR A 27 3.35 -3.30 -9.56
CA THR A 27 2.66 -3.12 -8.29
C THR A 27 1.58 -4.18 -8.14
N ARG A 28 1.18 -4.47 -6.90
CA ARG A 28 0.05 -5.39 -6.65
C ARG A 28 -1.23 -4.95 -7.36
N LEU A 29 -1.49 -3.64 -7.41
CA LEU A 29 -2.65 -3.11 -8.11
C LEU A 29 -2.62 -3.40 -9.61
N GLU A 30 -1.46 -3.26 -10.25
CA GLU A 30 -1.29 -3.55 -11.68
C GLU A 30 -1.45 -5.03 -11.98
N ASP A 31 -0.91 -5.89 -11.12
CA ASP A 31 -1.07 -7.34 -11.23
C ASP A 31 -2.55 -7.75 -11.10
N MET A 32 -3.23 -7.25 -10.07
CA MET A 32 -4.67 -7.48 -9.88
C MET A 32 -5.48 -6.98 -11.09
N LYS A 33 -5.16 -5.80 -11.65
CA LYS A 33 -5.79 -5.29 -12.88
C LYS A 33 -5.59 -6.20 -14.07
N ARG A 34 -4.39 -6.77 -14.27
CA ARG A 34 -4.11 -7.74 -15.35
C ARG A 34 -4.99 -8.98 -15.22
N HIS A 35 -5.22 -9.42 -13.99
CA HIS A 35 -6.11 -10.54 -13.67
C HIS A 35 -7.59 -10.15 -13.57
N LYS A 36 -7.95 -8.88 -13.85
CA LYS A 36 -9.32 -8.33 -13.73
C LYS A 36 -9.90 -8.50 -12.32
N ILE A 37 -9.05 -8.54 -11.30
CA ILE A 37 -9.43 -8.61 -9.89
C ILE A 37 -9.60 -7.19 -9.37
N THR A 38 -10.79 -6.89 -8.83
CA THR A 38 -11.03 -5.61 -8.14
C THR A 38 -10.67 -5.77 -6.66
N PRO A 39 -9.74 -4.97 -6.11
CA PRO A 39 -9.39 -5.07 -4.70
C PRO A 39 -10.58 -4.70 -3.83
N GLN A 40 -10.88 -5.57 -2.87
CA GLN A 40 -11.86 -5.29 -1.82
C GLN A 40 -11.27 -4.21 -0.90
N MET A 41 -11.83 -3.00 -0.92
CA MET A 41 -11.38 -1.90 -0.08
C MET A 41 -12.37 -1.71 1.08
N PRO A 42 -11.90 -1.40 2.30
CA PRO A 42 -12.80 -1.10 3.40
C PRO A 42 -13.60 0.18 3.09
N PRO A 43 -14.83 0.31 3.61
CA PRO A 43 -15.60 1.53 3.46
C PRO A 43 -14.84 2.72 4.07
N ASN A 44 -14.75 3.83 3.32
CA ASN A 44 -14.05 5.03 3.78
C ASN A 44 -15.07 6.06 4.32
N PRO A 45 -15.11 6.32 5.63
CA PRO A 45 -16.03 7.28 6.21
C PRO A 45 -15.68 8.74 5.92
N ALA A 46 -14.45 9.04 5.47
CA ALA A 46 -13.97 10.39 5.24
C ALA A 46 -13.18 10.49 3.92
N PRO A 47 -13.85 10.35 2.75
CA PRO A 47 -13.20 10.37 1.44
C PRO A 47 -12.42 11.68 1.20
N HIS A 48 -13.01 12.81 1.59
CA HIS A 48 -12.39 14.13 1.44
C HIS A 48 -11.02 14.26 2.13
N ILE A 49 -10.74 13.54 3.24
CA ILE A 49 -9.42 13.56 3.89
C ILE A 49 -8.40 12.80 3.04
N VAL A 50 -8.82 11.66 2.48
CA VAL A 50 -7.98 10.85 1.59
C VAL A 50 -7.71 11.58 0.28
N ASP A 51 -8.72 12.24 -0.28
CA ASP A 51 -8.58 13.04 -1.50
C ASP A 51 -7.56 14.16 -1.30
N ARG A 52 -7.66 14.92 -0.20
CA ARG A 52 -6.67 15.96 0.17
C ARG A 52 -5.27 15.37 0.37
N LEU A 53 -5.16 14.21 1.01
CA LEU A 53 -3.87 13.52 1.18
C LEU A 53 -3.25 13.12 -0.17
N ILE A 54 -4.07 12.63 -1.11
CA ILE A 54 -3.62 12.28 -2.47
C ILE A 54 -3.23 13.54 -3.24
N GLU A 55 -4.00 14.61 -3.13
CA GLU A 55 -3.72 15.91 -3.76
C GLU A 55 -2.40 16.51 -3.26
N MET A 56 -2.08 16.35 -1.97
CA MET A 56 -0.77 16.71 -1.40
C MET A 56 0.38 15.78 -1.82
N GLY A 57 0.10 14.67 -2.50
CA GLY A 57 1.09 13.69 -2.97
C GLY A 57 1.36 12.51 -2.03
N ILE A 58 0.61 12.37 -0.92
CA ILE A 58 0.69 11.32 0.13
C ILE A 58 2.00 11.34 0.94
N THR A 59 3.13 11.54 0.29
CA THR A 59 4.50 11.63 0.83
C THR A 59 5.27 12.70 0.06
N GLU A 60 6.30 13.29 0.67
CA GLU A 60 7.20 14.23 0.02
C GLU A 60 8.53 13.57 -0.38
N ALA A 61 9.21 14.12 -1.38
CA ALA A 61 10.55 13.68 -1.75
C ALA A 61 11.58 14.18 -0.71
N ALA A 62 12.43 13.28 -0.24
CA ALA A 62 13.60 13.56 0.58
C ALA A 62 14.86 13.11 -0.16
N GLY A 63 16.03 13.63 0.25
CA GLY A 63 17.30 13.46 -0.49
C GLY A 63 17.69 12.00 -0.81
N MET A 64 17.22 11.02 -0.04
CA MET A 64 17.51 9.58 -0.24
C MET A 64 16.25 8.70 -0.34
N GLY A 65 15.08 9.28 -0.62
CA GLY A 65 13.83 8.51 -0.74
C GLY A 65 12.59 9.31 -0.38
N ALA A 66 11.50 8.63 -0.01
CA ALA A 66 10.28 9.29 0.42
C ALA A 66 10.30 9.62 1.92
N ALA A 67 9.75 10.78 2.27
CA ALA A 67 9.51 11.21 3.64
C ALA A 67 8.01 11.53 3.85
N PRO A 68 7.52 11.47 5.11
CA PRO A 68 6.16 11.88 5.41
C PRO A 68 5.98 13.39 5.20
N LEU A 69 4.80 13.81 4.72
CA LEU A 69 4.44 15.21 4.47
C LEU A 69 4.78 16.11 5.65
N SER A 70 5.68 17.07 5.43
CA SER A 70 6.09 18.06 6.42
C SER A 70 4.96 19.02 6.78
N TRP A 71 5.07 19.68 7.94
CA TRP A 71 4.14 20.76 8.29
C TRP A 71 4.19 21.91 7.30
N ARG A 72 5.37 22.17 6.72
CA ARG A 72 5.55 23.19 5.68
C ARG A 72 4.71 22.86 4.45
N GLU A 73 4.69 21.61 4.01
CA GLU A 73 3.89 21.19 2.86
C GLU A 73 2.39 21.29 3.13
N ILE A 74 1.95 20.89 4.33
CA ILE A 74 0.54 21.00 4.73
C ILE A 74 0.10 22.47 4.82
N VAL A 75 0.96 23.37 5.30
CA VAL A 75 0.68 24.81 5.34
C VAL A 75 0.64 25.39 3.92
N ALA A 76 1.64 25.08 3.09
CA ALA A 76 1.70 25.53 1.70
C ALA A 76 0.48 25.07 0.89
N TRP A 77 0.02 23.84 1.09
CA TRP A 77 -1.21 23.33 0.45
C TRP A 77 -2.45 24.11 0.90
N GLN A 78 -2.59 24.42 2.20
CA GLN A 78 -3.72 25.24 2.70
C GLN A 78 -3.69 26.67 2.16
N GLU A 79 -2.50 27.23 1.97
CA GLU A 79 -2.32 28.56 1.36
C GLU A 79 -2.69 28.53 -0.12
N GLY A 80 -2.20 27.55 -0.88
CA GLY A 80 -2.42 27.43 -2.32
C GLY A 80 -3.85 27.05 -2.71
N THR A 81 -4.51 26.19 -1.92
CA THR A 81 -5.89 25.75 -2.19
C THR A 81 -6.95 26.62 -1.51
N CYS A 82 -6.55 27.53 -0.63
CA CYS A 82 -7.43 28.29 0.27
C CYS A 82 -8.28 27.41 1.22
N VAL A 83 -8.04 26.10 1.30
CA VAL A 83 -8.71 25.21 2.25
C VAL A 83 -8.10 25.40 3.64
N ARG A 84 -8.94 25.47 4.67
CA ARG A 84 -8.51 25.54 6.07
C ARG A 84 -8.81 24.21 6.75
N LEU A 85 -7.76 23.53 7.20
CA LEU A 85 -7.86 22.28 7.93
C LEU A 85 -8.02 22.57 9.41
N ALA A 86 -8.90 21.84 10.08
CA ALA A 86 -8.93 21.80 11.52
C ALA A 86 -7.60 21.20 12.05
N PRO A 87 -7.15 21.58 13.26
CA PRO A 87 -5.89 21.08 13.81
C PRO A 87 -5.80 19.55 13.86
N TRP A 88 -6.92 18.85 14.09
CA TRP A 88 -6.95 17.40 14.10
C TRP A 88 -6.84 16.79 12.70
N GLU A 89 -7.41 17.42 11.67
CA GLU A 89 -7.30 16.97 10.27
C GLU A 89 -5.85 17.07 9.80
N ALA A 90 -5.18 18.18 10.08
CA ALA A 90 -3.78 18.35 9.70
C ALA A 90 -2.87 17.31 10.38
N ARG A 91 -3.12 17.01 11.67
CA ARG A 91 -2.44 15.91 12.39
C ARG A 91 -2.76 14.55 11.79
N LEU A 92 -4.02 14.31 11.43
CA LEU A 92 -4.44 13.06 10.82
C LEU A 92 -3.77 12.86 9.46
N ILE A 93 -3.75 13.86 8.58
CA ILE A 93 -3.06 13.81 7.28
C ILE A 93 -1.59 13.45 7.45
N ARG A 94 -0.88 14.12 8.36
CA ARG A 94 0.53 13.80 8.64
C ARG A 94 0.70 12.39 9.20
N THR A 95 -0.25 11.90 9.99
CA THR A 95 -0.25 10.53 10.55
C THR A 95 -0.49 9.49 9.46
N LEU A 96 -1.44 9.74 8.55
CA LEU A 96 -1.72 8.89 7.40
C LEU A 96 -0.52 8.84 6.44
N SER A 97 0.15 9.97 6.21
CA SER A 97 1.38 10.02 5.42
C SER A 97 2.49 9.14 6.02
N LYS A 98 2.69 9.21 7.34
CA LYS A 98 3.64 8.34 8.06
C LYS A 98 3.26 6.87 7.95
N ALA A 99 1.98 6.55 8.22
CA ALA A 99 1.47 5.18 8.16
C ALA A 99 1.60 4.61 6.75
N TYR A 100 1.32 5.41 5.72
CA TYR A 100 1.51 5.03 4.33
C TYR A 100 2.96 4.67 4.02
N LEU A 101 3.93 5.47 4.49
CA LEU A 101 5.34 5.20 4.26
C LEU A 101 5.82 3.93 4.97
N THR A 102 5.40 3.73 6.23
CA THR A 102 5.71 2.51 6.97
C THR A 102 5.13 1.29 6.27
N GLU A 103 3.85 1.33 5.92
CA GLU A 103 3.16 0.23 5.25
C GLU A 103 3.74 -0.03 3.85
N SER A 104 4.14 1.02 3.12
CA SER A 104 4.76 0.87 1.80
C SER A 104 6.06 0.08 1.87
N ARG A 105 6.85 0.24 2.95
CA ARG A 105 8.10 -0.51 3.15
C ARG A 105 7.84 -1.95 3.56
N LEU A 106 6.88 -2.17 4.46
CA LEU A 106 6.48 -3.52 4.88
C LEU A 106 5.89 -4.31 3.72
N ALA A 107 5.05 -3.67 2.91
CA ALA A 107 4.42 -4.26 1.75
C ALA A 107 5.39 -4.58 0.61
N GLU A 108 6.64 -4.11 0.63
CA GLU A 108 7.62 -4.62 -0.34
C GLU A 108 7.89 -6.11 -0.15
N SER A 109 7.68 -6.67 1.04
CA SER A 109 7.73 -8.12 1.24
C SER A 109 6.58 -8.79 0.49
N GLU A 110 6.88 -9.80 -0.34
CA GLU A 110 5.87 -10.57 -1.09
C GLU A 110 4.79 -11.15 -0.17
N ASN A 111 5.19 -11.67 0.99
CA ASN A 111 4.33 -12.34 1.96
C ASN A 111 3.61 -11.38 2.93
N HIS A 112 3.76 -10.06 2.77
CA HIS A 112 3.06 -9.11 3.63
C HIS A 112 1.56 -9.11 3.31
N PRO A 113 0.67 -9.46 4.27
CA PRO A 113 -0.76 -9.58 4.00
C PRO A 113 -1.41 -8.22 3.74
N ALA A 114 -2.53 -8.22 3.02
CA ALA A 114 -3.30 -6.99 2.83
C ALA A 114 -3.89 -6.52 4.17
N PRO A 115 -3.84 -5.21 4.48
CA PRO A 115 -4.21 -4.70 5.81
C PRO A 115 -5.72 -4.79 6.14
N TRP A 116 -6.58 -5.02 5.15
CA TRP A 116 -8.02 -5.27 5.33
C TRP A 116 -8.37 -6.76 5.27
N HIS A 117 -7.39 -7.64 5.10
CA HIS A 117 -7.62 -9.07 5.19
C HIS A 117 -7.73 -9.43 6.67
N SER A 118 -8.94 -9.70 7.15
CA SER A 118 -9.10 -10.69 8.21
C SER A 118 -8.46 -11.97 7.66
N GLY A 119 -7.51 -12.59 8.37
CA GLY A 119 -6.74 -13.73 7.89
C GLY A 119 -7.59 -14.79 7.15
N PRO A 120 -6.97 -15.59 6.27
CA PRO A 120 -7.71 -16.44 5.34
C PRO A 120 -8.70 -17.33 6.10
N ASP A 121 -9.96 -17.36 5.62
CA ASP A 121 -10.95 -18.29 6.16
C ASP A 121 -10.40 -19.71 6.06
N ARG A 122 -10.48 -20.47 7.15
CA ARG A 122 -9.91 -21.83 7.23
C ARG A 122 -10.37 -22.71 6.06
N ARG A 123 -11.61 -22.53 5.61
CA ARG A 123 -12.18 -23.22 4.45
C ARG A 123 -11.52 -22.85 3.13
N ALA A 124 -11.16 -21.58 2.94
CA ALA A 124 -10.47 -21.14 1.73
C ALA A 124 -9.05 -21.72 1.67
N VAL A 125 -8.36 -21.79 2.82
CA VAL A 125 -7.05 -22.44 2.93
C VAL A 125 -7.14 -23.93 2.59
N GLU A 126 -8.10 -24.65 3.18
CA GLU A 126 -8.30 -26.09 2.93
C GLU A 126 -8.63 -26.38 1.45
N THR A 127 -9.41 -25.50 0.81
CA THR A 127 -9.77 -25.66 -0.62
C THR A 127 -8.56 -25.46 -1.52
N GLU A 128 -7.74 -24.45 -1.25
CA GLU A 128 -6.54 -24.20 -2.06
C GLU A 128 -5.45 -25.25 -1.81
N GLN A 129 -5.32 -25.74 -0.58
CA GLN A 129 -4.46 -26.88 -0.26
C GLN A 129 -4.87 -28.15 -1.01
N ALA A 130 -6.16 -28.51 -1.00
CA ALA A 130 -6.66 -29.66 -1.75
C ALA A 130 -6.45 -29.51 -3.26
N ARG A 131 -6.54 -28.29 -3.79
CA ARG A 131 -6.25 -27.99 -5.20
C ARG A 131 -4.76 -28.17 -5.51
N LEU A 132 -3.88 -27.71 -4.63
CA LEU A 132 -2.42 -27.86 -4.78
C LEU A 132 -2.01 -29.32 -4.69
N GLU A 133 -2.56 -30.09 -3.73
CA GLU A 133 -2.35 -31.54 -3.62
C GLU A 133 -2.81 -32.26 -4.89
N ALA A 134 -3.98 -31.91 -5.44
CA ALA A 134 -4.47 -32.53 -6.68
C ALA A 134 -3.58 -32.26 -7.91
N VAL A 135 -2.80 -31.17 -7.91
CA VAL A 135 -1.90 -30.81 -9.02
C VAL A 135 -0.47 -31.34 -8.80
N LEU A 136 -0.02 -31.42 -7.55
CA LEU A 136 1.37 -31.74 -7.20
C LEU A 136 1.58 -33.19 -6.78
N GLY A 137 0.52 -33.93 -6.42
CA GLY A 137 0.55 -35.35 -6.04
C GLY A 137 0.78 -35.57 -4.56
#